data_AF-A0A7W1KSL1-F1
#
_entry.id   AF-A0A7W1KSL1-F1
#
_cell.length_a   1.000
_cell.length_b   1.000
_cell.length_c   1.000
_cell.angle_alpha   90.00
_cell.angle_beta   90.00
_cell.angle_gamma   90.00
#
_symmetry.space_group_name_H-M   'P 1'
#
loop_
_entity.id
_entity.type
_entity.pdbx_description
1 polymer ?
#
loop_
_entity_poly.entity_id
_entity_poly.type
_entity_poly.pdbx_seq_one_letter_code
_entity_poly.pdbx_strand_id
1 'polypeptide(L)'
;VGMLFCNFLTPQLFWFKRFRFNVYVVYFVCMCVNAGMWFERFIIIVGGLHRDFLPSSWGMFHPTWVDIWTFVGTFGIFLSLFLLFIRFLPMIAMSEVKIVLPEADPHHASPGEHHVVAAGGKERT
;
A
#
# COMPACT_ATOMS: atom_id res chain seq x y z
N VAL A 1 17.22 6.74 -15.96
CA VAL A 1 18.24 6.24 -15.00
C VAL A 1 17.72 6.22 -13.56
N GLY A 2 17.13 7.30 -13.04
CA GLY A 2 16.55 7.32 -11.68
C GLY A 2 15.47 6.25 -11.41
N MET A 3 14.68 5.87 -12.42
CA MET A 3 13.66 4.79 -12.31
C MET A 3 14.25 3.40 -12.13
N LEU A 4 15.27 3.07 -12.93
CA LEU A 4 15.92 1.78 -12.86
C LEU A 4 16.64 1.61 -11.53
N PHE A 5 17.25 2.69 -11.02
CA PHE A 5 17.91 2.66 -9.72
C PHE A 5 16.90 2.49 -8.58
N CYS A 6 15.81 3.28 -8.58
CA CYS A 6 14.86 3.30 -7.47
C CYS A 6 13.92 2.07 -7.43
N ASN A 7 13.58 1.47 -8.58
CA ASN A 7 12.72 0.28 -8.62
C ASN A 7 13.49 -1.05 -8.63
N PHE A 8 14.73 -1.11 -9.14
CA PHE A 8 15.49 -2.36 -9.20
C PHE A 8 16.42 -2.55 -7.99
N LEU A 9 17.05 -1.47 -7.49
CA LEU A 9 17.99 -1.56 -6.38
C LEU A 9 17.29 -1.67 -5.02
N THR A 10 16.16 -0.98 -4.87
CA THR A 10 15.40 -0.92 -3.63
C THR A 10 14.86 -2.27 -3.17
N PRO A 11 14.21 -3.10 -4.01
CA PRO A 11 13.81 -4.46 -3.60
C PRO A 11 15.01 -5.40 -3.42
N GLN A 12 16.14 -5.15 -4.08
CA GLN A 12 17.35 -5.97 -3.90
C GLN A 12 17.89 -5.89 -2.46
N LEU A 13 17.63 -4.80 -1.73
CA LEU A 13 17.98 -4.66 -0.32
C LEU A 13 17.24 -5.66 0.58
N PHE A 14 16.08 -6.19 0.16
CA PHE A 14 15.33 -7.19 0.93
C PHE A 14 15.91 -8.60 0.91
N TRP A 15 16.92 -8.86 0.07
CA TRP A 15 17.64 -10.13 0.07
C TRP A 15 18.32 -10.39 1.42
N PHE A 16 18.73 -9.33 2.12
CA PHE A 16 19.30 -9.44 3.45
C PHE A 16 18.20 -9.52 4.51
N LYS A 17 18.18 -10.65 5.22
CA LYS A 17 17.22 -10.93 6.31
C LYS A 17 17.18 -9.82 7.37
N ARG A 18 18.31 -9.15 7.65
CA ARG A 18 18.39 -8.05 8.64
C ARG A 18 17.57 -6.82 8.26
N PHE A 19 17.44 -6.50 6.97
CA PHE A 19 16.71 -5.31 6.51
C PHE A 19 15.19 -5.51 6.47
N ARG A 20 14.71 -6.75 6.37
CA ARG A 20 13.27 -7.07 6.39
C ARG A 20 12.60 -6.93 7.76
N PHE A 21 13.38 -7.02 8.85
CA PHE A 21 12.85 -6.89 10.22
C PHE A 21 13.00 -5.48 10.80
N ASN A 22 13.66 -4.56 10.08
CA ASN A 22 13.81 -3.18 10.54
C ASN A 22 12.74 -2.28 9.91
N VAL A 23 11.76 -1.87 10.71
CA VAL A 23 10.62 -1.04 10.28
C VAL A 23 11.08 0.25 9.59
N TYR A 24 12.16 0.89 10.07
CA TYR A 24 12.68 2.12 9.47
C TYR A 24 13.22 1.90 8.05
N VAL A 25 13.87 0.76 7.82
CA VAL A 25 14.41 0.42 6.50
C VAL A 25 13.28 0.06 5.55
N VAL A 26 12.30 -0.72 6.01
CA VAL A 26 11.10 -1.06 5.24
C VAL A 26 10.36 0.23 4.84
N TYR A 27 10.15 1.16 5.77
CA TYR A 27 9.48 2.43 5.49
C TYR A 27 10.21 3.26 4.42
N PHE A 28 11.53 3.42 4.54
CA PHE A 28 12.33 4.16 3.57
C PHE A 28 12.28 3.51 2.18
N VAL A 29 12.45 2.19 2.12
CA VAL A 29 12.34 1.41 0.88
C VAL A 29 10.95 1.59 0.26
N CYS A 30 9.87 1.50 1.05
CA CYS A 30 8.51 1.70 0.54
C CYS A 30 8.31 3.11 -0.04
N MET A 31 8.84 4.16 0.60
CA MET A 31 8.80 5.52 0.06
C MET A 31 9.58 5.65 -1.25
N CYS A 32 10.78 5.06 -1.32
CA CYS A 32 11.59 5.02 -2.53
C CYS A 32 10.88 4.30 -3.69
N VAL A 33 10.25 3.14 -3.45
CA VAL A 33 9.50 2.41 -4.49
C VAL A 33 8.30 3.22 -4.97
N ASN A 34 7.51 3.82 -4.06
CA ASN A 34 6.36 4.64 -4.45
C ASN A 34 6.78 5.82 -5.34
N ALA A 35 7.85 6.54 -4.97
CA ALA A 35 8.40 7.60 -5.80
C ALA A 35 8.95 7.06 -7.13
N GLY A 36 9.66 5.92 -7.11
CA GLY A 36 10.25 5.28 -8.28
C GLY A 36 9.21 4.88 -9.33
N MET A 37 8.11 4.27 -8.90
CA MET A 37 6.98 3.89 -9.76
C MET A 37 6.27 5.12 -10.36
N TRP A 38 6.08 6.17 -9.56
CA TRP A 38 5.51 7.42 -10.08
C TRP A 38 6.42 8.05 -11.14
N PHE A 39 7.71 8.12 -10.85
CA PHE A 39 8.72 8.57 -11.79
C PHE A 39 8.65 7.73 -13.07
N GLU A 40 8.61 6.39 -13.00
CA GLU A 40 8.55 5.51 -14.18
C GLU A 40 7.44 5.93 -15.15
N ARG A 41 6.24 6.18 -14.62
CA ARG A 41 5.10 6.64 -15.42
C ARG A 41 5.33 8.03 -15.99
N PHE A 42 5.98 8.93 -15.25
CA PHE A 42 6.31 10.26 -15.74
C PHE A 42 7.26 10.22 -16.96
N ILE A 43 8.36 9.45 -16.95
CA ILE A 43 9.25 9.39 -18.12
C ILE A 43 8.67 8.61 -19.28
N ILE A 44 7.89 7.53 -19.07
CA ILE A 44 7.26 6.83 -20.20
C ILE A 44 6.32 7.77 -20.94
N ILE A 45 5.51 8.54 -20.22
CA ILE A 45 4.53 9.46 -20.83
C ILE A 45 5.23 10.68 -21.43
N VAL A 46 6.03 11.43 -20.65
CA VAL A 46 6.66 12.66 -21.12
C VAL A 46 7.78 12.37 -22.11
N GLY A 47 8.60 11.36 -21.85
CA GLY A 47 9.66 10.94 -22.76
C GLY A 47 9.14 10.33 -24.05
N GLY A 48 7.98 9.65 -24.00
CA GLY A 48 7.31 9.12 -25.19
C GLY A 48 6.72 10.21 -26.10
N LEU A 49 6.07 11.22 -25.53
CA LEU A 49 5.43 12.30 -26.29
C LEU A 49 6.42 13.40 -26.76
N HIS A 50 7.61 13.51 -26.17
CA HIS A 50 8.56 14.55 -26.55
C HIS A 50 9.10 14.37 -27.98
N ARG A 51 9.06 13.16 -28.52
CA ARG A 51 9.58 12.80 -29.85
C ARG A 51 8.52 12.10 -30.70
N ASP A 52 7.57 12.88 -31.16
CA ASP A 52 6.57 12.42 -32.13
C ASP A 52 7.17 12.21 -33.53
N PHE A 53 6.43 11.47 -34.38
CA PHE A 53 6.84 11.09 -35.73
C PHE A 53 7.18 12.27 -36.66
N LEU A 54 6.68 13.48 -36.39
CA LEU A 54 7.03 14.70 -37.13
C LEU A 54 8.02 15.56 -36.32
N PRO A 55 9.19 15.91 -36.90
CA PRO A 55 10.21 16.72 -36.21
C PRO A 55 9.76 18.12 -35.78
N SER A 56 8.72 18.69 -36.43
CA SER A 56 8.23 20.03 -36.07
C SER A 56 7.36 20.06 -34.82
N SER A 57 6.89 18.91 -34.34
CA SER A 57 6.03 18.80 -33.15
C SER A 57 6.81 18.48 -31.87
N TRP A 58 8.14 18.51 -31.92
CA TRP A 58 8.97 18.30 -30.73
C TRP A 58 8.78 19.46 -29.75
N GLY A 59 8.01 19.23 -28.69
CA GLY A 59 7.74 20.18 -27.63
C GLY A 59 8.26 19.69 -26.29
N MET A 60 9.03 20.51 -25.56
CA MET A 60 9.46 20.22 -24.19
C MET A 60 8.29 20.44 -23.23
N PHE A 61 7.92 19.43 -22.45
CA PHE A 61 6.93 19.59 -21.38
C PHE A 61 7.59 20.29 -20.19
N HIS A 62 7.11 21.49 -19.86
CA HIS A 62 7.44 22.18 -18.63
C HIS A 62 6.23 22.15 -17.69
N PRO A 63 6.30 21.42 -16.56
CA PRO A 63 5.20 21.41 -15.61
C PRO A 63 5.00 22.82 -15.05
N THR A 64 3.75 23.25 -15.02
CA THR A 64 3.38 24.52 -14.39
C THR A 64 3.18 24.31 -12.89
N TRP A 65 3.16 25.41 -12.13
CA TRP A 65 2.88 25.33 -10.69
C TRP A 65 1.50 24.70 -10.41
N VAL A 66 0.52 24.90 -11.31
CA VAL A 66 -0.82 24.32 -11.17
C VAL A 66 -0.79 22.79 -11.24
N ASP A 67 0.08 22.19 -12.07
CA ASP A 67 0.24 20.74 -12.16
C ASP A 67 0.72 20.14 -10.83
N ILE A 68 1.70 20.82 -10.19
CA ILE A 68 2.28 20.38 -8.91
C ILE A 68 1.24 20.49 -7.80
N TRP A 69 0.50 21.60 -7.73
CA TRP A 69 -0.55 21.78 -6.73
C TRP A 69 -1.71 20.81 -6.92
N THR A 70 -2.06 20.48 -8.16
CA THR A 70 -3.09 19.47 -8.45
C THR A 70 -2.63 18.09 -7.98
N PHE A 71 -1.37 17.74 -8.20
CA PHE A 71 -0.79 16.50 -7.71
C PHE A 71 -0.76 16.43 -6.17
N VAL A 72 -0.32 17.49 -5.49
CA VAL A 72 -0.36 17.54 -4.02
C VAL A 72 -1.81 17.50 -3.50
N GLY A 73 -2.74 18.15 -4.22
CA GLY A 73 -4.16 18.16 -3.91
C GLY A 73 -4.79 16.76 -3.94
N THR A 74 -4.43 15.90 -4.89
CA THR A 74 -4.95 14.51 -4.93
C THR A 74 -4.43 13.69 -3.75
N PHE A 75 -3.18 13.87 -3.32
CA PHE A 75 -2.68 13.27 -2.07
C PHE A 75 -3.45 13.79 -0.85
N GLY A 76 -3.75 15.08 -0.80
CA GLY A 76 -4.53 15.69 0.29
C GLY A 76 -5.94 15.12 0.39
N ILE A 77 -6.63 15.00 -0.75
CA ILE A 77 -7.97 14.41 -0.81
C ILE A 77 -7.93 12.93 -0.44
N PHE A 78 -6.97 12.18 -0.96
CA PHE A 78 -6.77 10.77 -0.60
C PHE A 78 -6.54 10.59 0.90
N LEU A 79 -5.61 11.37 1.48
CA LEU A 79 -5.32 11.30 2.91
C LEU A 79 -6.52 11.72 3.75
N SER A 80 -7.25 12.76 3.34
CA SER A 80 -8.47 13.22 4.02
C SER A 80 -9.54 12.13 4.05
N LEU A 81 -9.84 11.52 2.88
CA LEU A 81 -10.80 10.41 2.79
C LEU A 81 -10.32 9.18 3.56
N PHE A 82 -9.02 8.89 3.54
CA PHE A 82 -8.44 7.78 4.29
C PHE A 82 -8.54 8.00 5.81
N LEU A 83 -8.20 9.19 6.31
CA LEU A 83 -8.36 9.52 7.73
C LEU A 83 -9.82 9.48 8.16
N LEU A 84 -10.73 9.94 7.29
CA LEU A 84 -12.16 9.86 7.51
C LEU A 84 -12.65 8.40 7.59
N PHE A 85 -12.15 7.53 6.71
CA PHE A 85 -12.42 6.09 6.73
C PHE A 85 -11.97 5.45 8.05
N ILE A 86 -10.74 5.71 8.50
CA ILE A 86 -10.21 5.20 9.79
C ILE A 86 -11.07 5.65 10.97
N ARG A 87 -11.63 6.87 10.90
CA ARG A 87 -12.42 7.44 11.99
C ARG A 87 -13.84 6.88 12.10
N PHE A 88 -14.45 6.50 10.97
CA PHE A 88 -15.85 6.07 10.91
C PHE A 88 -16.03 4.55 10.76
N LEU A 89 -15.05 3.83 10.21
CA LEU A 89 -15.13 2.40 9.92
C LEU A 89 -14.04 1.62 10.69
N PRO A 90 -14.32 0.39 11.13
CA PRO A 90 -13.29 -0.47 11.72
C PRO A 90 -12.24 -0.82 10.67
N MET A 91 -10.98 -0.41 10.90
CA MET A 91 -9.86 -0.69 9.99
C MET A 91 -9.56 -2.19 9.83
N ILE A 92 -9.93 -3.00 10.82
CA ILE A 92 -9.63 -4.44 10.87
C ILE A 92 -10.94 -5.20 10.76
N ALA A 93 -11.01 -6.14 9.82
CA ALA A 93 -12.13 -7.06 9.68
C ALA A 93 -12.19 -8.02 10.88
N MET A 94 -13.00 -7.67 11.88
CA MET A 94 -13.14 -8.47 13.12
C MET A 94 -13.71 -9.87 12.87
N SER A 95 -14.41 -10.10 11.74
CA SER A 95 -14.87 -11.43 11.32
C SER A 95 -13.70 -12.36 10.97
N GLU A 96 -12.72 -11.87 10.23
CA GLU A 96 -11.56 -12.65 9.80
C GLU A 96 -10.58 -12.88 10.95
N VAL A 97 -10.35 -11.87 11.78
CA VAL A 97 -9.45 -11.99 12.93
C VAL A 97 -9.92 -13.10 13.87
N LYS A 98 -11.23 -13.18 14.15
CA LYS A 98 -11.78 -14.20 15.07
C LYS A 98 -11.59 -15.64 14.59
N ILE A 99 -11.46 -15.87 13.28
CA ILE A 99 -11.29 -17.21 12.70
C ILE A 99 -9.83 -17.68 12.83
N VAL A 100 -8.87 -16.76 12.85
CA VAL A 100 -7.43 -17.08 12.94
C VAL A 100 -6.89 -17.09 14.38
N LEU A 101 -7.74 -16.84 15.38
CA LEU A 101 -7.34 -16.93 16.78
C LEU A 101 -7.11 -18.41 17.17
N PRO A 102 -6.10 -18.72 18.01
CA PRO A 102 -5.87 -20.08 18.51
C PRO A 102 -7.08 -20.69 19.23
N GLU A 103 -7.91 -19.84 19.84
CA GLU A 103 -9.17 -20.20 20.52
C GLU A 103 -10.28 -20.66 19.56
N ALA A 104 -10.13 -20.41 18.26
CA ALA A 104 -11.07 -20.85 17.22
C ALA A 104 -10.64 -22.16 16.54
N ASP A 105 -9.49 -22.73 16.93
CA ASP A 105 -8.98 -23.99 16.39
C ASP A 105 -9.71 -25.19 17.06
N PRO A 106 -10.50 -25.98 16.32
CA PRO A 106 -11.23 -27.12 16.87
C PRO A 106 -10.33 -28.30 17.25
N HIS A 107 -9.01 -28.21 17.06
CA HIS A 107 -8.01 -29.21 17.42
C HIS A 107 -7.06 -28.77 18.55
N HIS A 108 -7.29 -27.62 19.21
CA HIS A 108 -6.67 -27.30 20.50
C HIS A 108 -7.31 -28.15 21.62
N ALA A 109 -7.08 -29.46 21.57
CA ALA A 109 -7.43 -30.38 22.64
C ALA A 109 -6.48 -30.14 23.83
N SER A 110 -6.86 -29.25 24.74
CA SER A 110 -6.36 -29.29 26.12
C SER A 110 -6.80 -30.64 26.72
N PRO A 111 -5.87 -31.50 27.20
CA PRO A 111 -6.22 -32.79 27.78
C PRO A 111 -6.76 -32.61 29.22
N GLY A 112 -7.89 -31.93 29.39
CA GLY A 112 -8.45 -31.76 30.74
C GLY A 112 -9.72 -30.94 30.98
N GLU A 113 -10.31 -30.23 30.02
CA GLU A 113 -11.49 -29.39 30.32
C GLU A 113 -12.79 -29.85 29.67
N HIS A 114 -13.75 -30.16 30.54
CA HIS A 114 -15.14 -30.48 30.27
C HIS A 114 -15.79 -29.35 29.46
N HIS A 115 -16.12 -29.64 28.20
CA HIS A 115 -16.88 -28.73 27.34
C HIS A 115 -18.33 -28.65 27.85
N VAL A 116 -18.65 -27.60 28.60
CA VAL A 116 -20.04 -27.22 28.86
C VAL A 116 -20.56 -26.60 27.57
N VAL A 117 -21.31 -27.39 26.82
CA VAL A 117 -22.02 -26.95 25.61
C VAL A 117 -23.02 -25.88 26.01
N ALA A 118 -22.65 -24.60 25.85
CA ALA A 118 -23.59 -23.50 25.92
C ALA A 118 -24.38 -23.44 24.62
N ALA A 119 -25.46 -24.21 24.56
CA ALA A 119 -26.55 -24.02 23.61
C ALA A 119 -27.14 -22.62 23.84
N GLY A 120 -26.99 -21.74 22.85
CA GLY A 120 -27.43 -20.34 22.93
C GLY A 120 -27.97 -19.79 21.62
N GLY A 121 -28.52 -20.65 20.75
CA GLY A 121 -29.41 -20.19 19.70
C GLY A 121 -30.73 -19.72 20.33
N LYS A 122 -30.99 -18.42 20.29
CA LYS A 122 -32.36 -17.90 20.31
C LYS A 122 -32.43 -16.52 19.66
N GLU A 123 -33.02 -16.56 18.48
CA GLU A 123 -33.69 -15.48 17.75
C GLU A 123 -34.27 -14.42 18.68
N ARG A 124 -34.03 -13.14 18.38
CA ARG A 124 -34.93 -12.03 18.70
C ARG A 124 -34.85 -10.96 17.61
N THR A 125 -35.97 -10.88 16.86
CA THR A 125 -36.67 -9.69 16.33
C THR A 125 -35.86 -8.42 16.08
#